data_AF-A0A9P9G5L6-F1
#
_entry.id   AF-A0A9P9G5L6-F1
#
_cell.length_a   1.000
_cell.length_b   1.000
_cell.length_c   1.000
_cell.angle_alpha   90.00
_cell.angle_beta   90.00
_cell.angle_gamma   90.00
#
_symmetry.space_group_name_H-M   'P 1'
#
loop_
_entity.id
_entity.type
_entity.pdbx_description
1 polymer ?
#
loop_
_entity_poly.entity_id
_entity_poly.type
_entity_poly.pdbx_seq_one_letter_code
_entity_poly.pdbx_strand_id
1 'polypeptide(L)'
;MAASPDVTSITPQGLGLVLLIVTLFLTPPSTIVVALRCGIRLKHGVFSTDDVLMLVGWMLFMVVVGVVSKGCYYGLGAKDERLNGYLVEKSKLHIWLFQTFYCSSLVFIKASICVTLLRIAVIKTHRIITWVTLTASCISTLIVIIGLFAMCRPVQANWDKSAGTCSPPIVITSLSYLVSAAAVATD
;
A
#
# COMPACT_ATOMS: atom_id res chain seq x y z
N MET A 1 -11.97 27.88 7.07
CA MET A 1 -13.36 27.53 7.46
C MET A 1 -13.53 26.04 7.21
N ALA A 2 -13.98 25.30 8.24
CA ALA A 2 -14.26 23.87 8.12
C ALA A 2 -15.47 23.63 7.21
N ALA A 3 -15.51 22.48 6.51
CA ALA A 3 -16.65 22.10 5.69
C ALA A 3 -17.93 21.98 6.55
N SER A 4 -19.07 22.37 5.97
CA SER A 4 -20.38 22.24 6.61
C SER A 4 -20.69 20.79 7.01
N PRO A 5 -21.48 20.57 8.07
CA PRO A 5 -21.68 19.24 8.64
C PRO A 5 -22.32 18.23 7.67
N ASP A 6 -23.10 18.70 6.70
CA ASP A 6 -23.83 17.87 5.74
C ASP A 6 -22.97 17.37 4.55
N VAL A 7 -21.74 17.87 4.42
CA VAL A 7 -20.87 17.54 3.29
C VAL A 7 -20.22 16.17 3.49
N THR A 8 -20.54 15.22 2.61
CA THR A 8 -20.02 13.84 2.65
C THR A 8 -18.76 13.64 1.81
N SER A 9 -18.41 14.59 0.95
CA SER A 9 -17.23 14.54 0.07
C SER A 9 -16.73 15.95 -0.25
N ILE A 10 -15.41 16.11 -0.33
CA ILE A 10 -14.78 17.35 -0.76
C ILE A 10 -14.10 17.17 -2.13
N THR A 11 -13.97 18.27 -2.87
CA THR A 11 -13.17 18.27 -4.09
C THR A 11 -11.68 18.21 -3.73
N PRO A 12 -10.91 17.25 -4.28
CA PRO A 12 -9.49 17.13 -3.99
C PRO A 12 -8.73 18.35 -4.51
N GLN A 13 -7.89 18.94 -3.66
CA GLN A 13 -7.06 20.11 -3.98
C GLN A 13 -5.63 19.91 -3.47
N GLY A 14 -4.66 20.59 -4.08
CA GLY A 14 -3.26 20.53 -3.67
C GLY A 14 -2.73 19.09 -3.66
N LEU A 15 -2.24 18.63 -2.51
CA LEU A 15 -1.64 17.30 -2.35
C LEU A 15 -2.63 16.16 -2.68
N GLY A 16 -3.89 16.28 -2.27
CA GLY A 16 -4.91 15.26 -2.57
C GLY A 16 -5.20 15.15 -4.07
N LEU A 17 -5.15 16.28 -4.80
CA LEU A 17 -5.31 16.27 -6.26
C LEU A 17 -4.10 15.62 -6.95
N VAL A 18 -2.88 15.94 -6.49
CA VAL A 18 -1.66 15.32 -7.01
C VAL A 18 -1.69 13.80 -6.79
N LEU A 19 -2.06 13.34 -5.59
CA LEU A 19 -2.20 11.91 -5.29
C LEU A 19 -3.19 11.21 -6.24
N LEU A 20 -4.35 11.82 -6.48
CA LEU A 20 -5.36 11.27 -7.37
C LEU A 20 -4.86 11.18 -8.82
N ILE A 21 -4.26 12.27 -9.33
CA ILE A 21 -3.74 12.32 -10.71
C ILE A 21 -2.65 11.28 -10.90
N VAL A 22 -1.66 11.22 -10.01
CA VAL A 22 -0.54 10.28 -10.10
C VAL A 22 -1.04 8.84 -10.06
N THR A 23 -1.97 8.54 -9.15
CA THR A 23 -2.54 7.19 -9.02
C THR A 23 -3.26 6.78 -10.31
N LEU A 24 -4.14 7.64 -10.85
CA LEU A 24 -4.89 7.33 -12.07
C LEU A 24 -3.99 7.28 -13.31
N PHE A 25 -2.92 8.06 -13.36
CA PHE A 25 -2.01 8.09 -14.49
C PHE A 25 -1.05 6.89 -14.52
N LEU A 26 -0.55 6.43 -13.38
CA LEU A 26 0.40 5.31 -13.29
C LEU A 26 -0.26 3.92 -13.30
N THR A 27 -1.57 3.84 -13.01
CA THR A 27 -2.29 2.56 -12.98
C THR A 27 -2.41 1.88 -14.36
N PRO A 28 -2.77 2.59 -15.46
CA PRO A 28 -2.85 1.99 -16.80
C PRO A 28 -1.55 1.36 -17.28
N PRO A 29 -0.37 2.03 -17.27
CA PRO A 29 0.87 1.42 -17.73
C PRO A 29 1.26 0.22 -16.87
N SER A 30 1.07 0.27 -15.55
CA SER A 30 1.30 -0.88 -14.65
C SER A 30 0.46 -2.09 -15.06
N THR A 31 -0.82 -1.86 -15.35
CA THR A 31 -1.76 -2.92 -15.78
C THR A 31 -1.35 -3.53 -17.12
N ILE A 32 -0.95 -2.70 -18.08
CA ILE A 32 -0.48 -3.15 -19.39
C ILE A 32 0.75 -4.06 -19.23
N VAL A 33 1.71 -3.68 -18.39
CA VAL A 33 2.92 -4.48 -18.14
C VAL A 33 2.59 -5.83 -17.51
N VAL A 34 1.72 -5.86 -16.50
CA VAL A 34 1.30 -7.12 -15.85
C VAL A 34 0.53 -8.01 -16.83
N ALA A 35 -0.39 -7.44 -17.60
CA ALA A 35 -1.15 -8.16 -18.62
C ALA A 35 -0.24 -8.75 -19.70
N LEU A 36 0.72 -7.96 -20.20
CA LEU A 36 1.69 -8.41 -21.21
C LEU A 36 2.57 -9.54 -20.66
N ARG A 37 3.08 -9.40 -19.43
CA ARG A 37 3.90 -10.43 -18.77
C ARG A 37 3.12 -11.74 -18.65
N CYS A 38 1.89 -11.69 -18.17
CA CYS A 38 1.06 -12.90 -18.02
C CYS A 38 0.69 -13.49 -19.39
N GLY A 39 0.33 -12.66 -20.37
CA GLY A 39 -0.05 -13.08 -21.71
C GLY A 39 1.08 -13.80 -22.46
N ILE A 40 2.30 -13.24 -22.43
CA ILE A 40 3.48 -13.88 -23.05
C ILE A 40 3.77 -15.22 -22.37
N ARG A 41 3.71 -15.29 -21.05
CA ARG A 41 4.06 -16.51 -20.30
C ARG A 41 3.03 -17.62 -20.42
N LEU A 42 1.75 -17.26 -20.52
CA LEU A 42 0.68 -18.20 -20.87
C LEU A 42 0.86 -18.72 -22.29
N LYS A 43 1.16 -17.84 -23.27
CA LYS A 43 1.40 -18.23 -24.67
C LYS A 43 2.57 -19.21 -24.81
N HIS A 44 3.64 -19.04 -24.03
CA HIS A 44 4.80 -19.93 -24.04
C HIS A 44 4.70 -21.12 -23.07
N GLY A 45 3.59 -21.27 -22.34
CA GLY A 45 3.39 -22.37 -21.39
C GLY A 45 4.36 -22.37 -20.19
N VAL A 46 4.99 -21.22 -19.88
CA VAL A 46 5.98 -21.05 -18.80
C VAL A 46 5.38 -20.34 -17.57
N PHE A 47 4.06 -20.42 -17.43
CA PHE A 47 3.36 -19.85 -16.29
C PHE A 47 3.79 -20.56 -15.01
N SER A 48 4.19 -19.79 -14.00
CA SER A 48 4.80 -20.33 -12.80
C SER A 48 4.28 -19.61 -11.55
N THR A 49 4.63 -20.13 -10.37
CA THR A 49 4.27 -19.54 -9.08
C THR A 49 4.59 -18.04 -8.97
N ASP A 50 5.66 -17.56 -9.61
CA ASP A 50 6.00 -16.13 -9.59
C ASP A 50 4.93 -15.26 -10.29
N ASP A 51 4.27 -15.76 -11.34
CA ASP A 51 3.17 -15.04 -12.00
C ASP A 51 1.95 -14.95 -11.10
N VAL A 52 1.65 -16.01 -10.35
CA VAL A 52 0.55 -16.03 -9.39
C VAL A 52 0.80 -14.98 -8.31
N LEU A 53 2.03 -14.93 -7.76
CA LEU A 53 2.42 -13.90 -6.78
C LEU A 53 2.30 -12.49 -7.37
N MET A 54 2.71 -12.28 -8.62
CA MET A 54 2.58 -10.99 -9.30
C MET A 54 1.11 -10.58 -9.47
N LEU A 55 0.25 -11.51 -9.92
CA LEU A 55 -1.17 -11.26 -10.10
C LEU A 55 -1.87 -10.94 -8.77
N VAL A 56 -1.56 -11.68 -7.70
CA VAL A 56 -2.08 -11.38 -6.35
C VAL A 56 -1.63 -9.98 -5.90
N GLY A 57 -0.34 -9.65 -6.09
CA GLY A 57 0.19 -8.33 -5.77
C GLY A 57 -0.50 -7.20 -6.55
N TRP A 58 -0.76 -7.41 -7.84
CA TRP A 58 -1.47 -6.46 -8.70
C TRP A 58 -2.95 -6.32 -8.33
N MET A 59 -3.64 -7.40 -7.97
CA MET A 59 -5.03 -7.33 -7.48
C MET A 59 -5.12 -6.50 -6.20
N LEU A 60 -4.19 -6.68 -5.27
CA LEU A 60 -4.11 -5.85 -4.06
C LEU A 60 -3.80 -4.39 -4.41
N PHE A 61 -2.92 -4.14 -5.39
CA PHE A 61 -2.65 -2.79 -5.87
C PHE A 61 -3.90 -2.12 -6.47
N MET A 62 -4.76 -2.85 -7.16
CA MET A 62 -6.05 -2.32 -7.65
C MET A 62 -6.99 -1.90 -6.52
N VAL A 63 -7.00 -2.64 -5.40
CA VAL A 63 -7.72 -2.22 -4.20
C VAL A 63 -7.14 -0.91 -3.65
N VAL A 64 -5.81 -0.79 -3.60
CA VAL A 64 -5.12 0.45 -3.18
C VAL A 64 -5.52 1.64 -4.05
N VAL A 65 -5.57 1.47 -5.38
CA VAL A 65 -6.00 2.52 -6.31
C VAL A 65 -7.42 3.00 -5.98
N GLY A 66 -8.35 2.08 -5.73
CA GLY A 66 -9.73 2.42 -5.32
C GLY A 66 -9.79 3.15 -3.97
N VAL A 67 -9.04 2.66 -2.97
CA VAL A 67 -8.99 3.26 -1.63
C VAL A 67 -8.41 4.67 -1.67
N VAL A 68 -7.31 4.90 -2.40
CA VAL A 68 -6.70 6.23 -2.53
C VAL A 68 -7.61 7.17 -3.31
N SER A 69 -8.19 6.71 -4.42
CA SER A 69 -9.07 7.53 -5.25
C SER A 69 -10.26 8.02 -4.44
N LYS A 70 -10.92 7.12 -3.70
CA LYS A 70 -12.04 7.47 -2.81
C LYS A 70 -11.59 8.29 -1.61
N GLY A 71 -10.43 7.97 -1.03
CA GLY A 71 -9.82 8.70 0.09
C GLY A 71 -9.57 10.17 -0.24
N CYS A 72 -9.16 10.50 -1.47
CA CYS A 72 -8.96 11.88 -1.92
C CYS A 72 -10.25 12.71 -1.82
N TYR A 73 -11.42 12.11 -2.08
CA TYR A 73 -12.72 12.77 -1.91
C TYR A 73 -13.17 12.86 -0.44
N TYR A 74 -12.66 12.00 0.45
CA TYR A 74 -12.87 12.14 1.89
C TYR A 74 -11.90 13.14 2.55
N GLY A 75 -10.99 13.72 1.78
CA GLY A 75 -10.05 14.74 2.24
C GLY A 75 -8.65 14.23 2.60
N LEU A 76 -8.27 13.07 2.04
CA LEU A 76 -6.88 12.62 2.05
C LEU A 76 -5.98 13.69 1.41
N GLY A 77 -4.96 14.16 2.14
CA GLY A 77 -4.04 15.21 1.68
C GLY A 77 -4.54 16.65 1.89
N ALA A 78 -5.71 16.86 2.48
CA ALA A 78 -6.17 18.17 2.94
C ALA A 78 -5.83 18.38 4.43
N LYS A 79 -5.72 19.65 4.86
CA LYS A 79 -5.50 19.98 6.28
C LYS A 79 -6.75 19.65 7.10
N ASP A 80 -6.55 19.03 8.27
CA ASP A 80 -7.63 18.63 9.21
C ASP A 80 -8.62 19.78 9.52
N GLU A 81 -8.16 21.03 9.57
CA GLU A 81 -8.98 22.24 9.79
C GLU A 81 -10.08 22.45 8.74
N ARG A 82 -9.96 21.85 7.56
CA ARG A 82 -10.94 21.96 6.47
C ARG A 82 -11.99 20.85 6.52
N LEU A 83 -11.76 19.78 7.27
CA LEU A 83 -12.63 18.61 7.30
C LEU A 83 -13.62 18.68 8.45
N ASN A 84 -14.84 18.16 8.22
CA ASN A 84 -15.79 17.86 9.28
C ASN A 84 -15.40 16.54 9.99
N GLY A 85 -15.91 16.29 11.20
CA GLY A 85 -15.62 15.08 11.98
C GLY A 85 -15.86 13.77 11.21
N TYR A 86 -16.95 13.70 10.43
CA TYR A 86 -17.24 12.56 9.55
C TYR A 86 -16.14 12.34 8.49
N LEU A 87 -15.71 13.40 7.81
CA LEU A 87 -14.65 13.35 6.80
C LEU A 87 -13.32 12.92 7.41
N VAL A 88 -12.99 13.42 8.62
CA VAL A 88 -11.77 13.03 9.35
C VAL A 88 -11.76 11.53 9.67
N GLU A 89 -12.87 11.00 10.19
CA GLU A 89 -12.99 9.56 10.49
C GLU A 89 -12.81 8.72 9.21
N LYS A 90 -13.56 9.06 8.14
CA LYS A 90 -13.46 8.35 6.87
C LYS A 90 -12.07 8.44 6.26
N SER A 91 -11.43 9.61 6.32
CA SER A 91 -10.06 9.79 5.80
C SER A 91 -9.07 8.88 6.53
N LYS A 92 -9.14 8.79 7.87
CA LYS A 92 -8.28 7.88 8.66
C LYS A 92 -8.53 6.40 8.34
N LEU A 93 -9.79 6.00 8.18
CA LEU A 93 -10.12 4.64 7.75
C LEU A 93 -9.46 4.32 6.40
N HIS A 94 -9.52 5.24 5.44
CA HIS A 94 -8.90 5.04 4.12
C HIS A 94 -7.38 5.03 4.19
N ILE A 95 -6.76 5.82 5.06
CA ILE A 95 -5.30 5.74 5.32
C ILE A 95 -4.90 4.37 5.87
N TRP A 96 -5.67 3.84 6.82
CA TRP A 96 -5.40 2.54 7.41
C TRP A 96 -5.55 1.40 6.39
N LEU A 97 -6.62 1.43 5.59
CA LEU A 97 -6.82 0.49 4.49
C LEU A 97 -5.70 0.60 3.46
N PHE A 98 -5.34 1.82 3.06
CA PHE A 98 -4.23 2.10 2.14
C PHE A 98 -2.95 1.44 2.64
N GLN A 99 -2.53 1.72 3.87
CA GLN A 99 -1.28 1.19 4.41
C GLN A 99 -1.28 -0.34 4.44
N THR A 100 -2.39 -0.95 4.86
CA THR A 100 -2.52 -2.42 4.97
C THR A 100 -2.42 -3.10 3.61
N PHE A 101 -3.19 -2.64 2.62
CA PHE A 101 -3.20 -3.24 1.29
C PHE A 101 -1.93 -2.90 0.49
N TYR A 102 -1.37 -1.70 0.68
CA TYR A 102 -0.14 -1.29 0.02
C TYR A 102 1.06 -2.12 0.47
N CYS A 103 1.27 -2.28 1.78
CA CYS A 103 2.34 -3.13 2.31
C CYS A 103 2.19 -4.59 1.84
N SER A 104 0.94 -5.10 1.82
CA SER A 104 0.65 -6.45 1.30
C SER A 104 0.97 -6.58 -0.19
N SER A 105 0.56 -5.62 -1.02
CA SER A 105 0.85 -5.62 -2.45
C SER A 105 2.36 -5.60 -2.72
N LEU A 106 3.11 -4.75 -2.02
CA LEU A 106 4.56 -4.63 -2.16
C LEU A 106 5.28 -5.95 -1.90
N VAL A 107 4.96 -6.68 -0.82
CA VAL A 107 5.64 -7.93 -0.51
C VAL A 107 5.38 -9.01 -1.57
N PHE A 108 4.16 -9.11 -2.10
CA PHE A 108 3.85 -10.10 -3.14
C PHE A 108 4.56 -9.79 -4.46
N ILE A 109 4.60 -8.51 -4.86
CA ILE A 109 5.32 -8.08 -6.07
C ILE A 109 6.83 -8.33 -5.93
N LYS A 110 7.43 -7.92 -4.80
CA LYS A 110 8.86 -8.17 -4.54
C LYS A 110 9.17 -9.66 -4.47
N ALA A 111 8.29 -10.45 -3.87
CA ALA A 111 8.46 -11.90 -3.81
C ALA A 111 8.42 -12.55 -5.20
N SER A 112 7.54 -12.11 -6.11
CA SER A 112 7.54 -12.56 -7.51
C SER A 112 8.87 -12.28 -8.21
N ILE A 113 9.41 -11.07 -8.06
CA ILE A 113 10.71 -10.68 -8.65
C ILE A 113 11.84 -11.52 -8.05
N CYS A 114 11.89 -11.67 -6.72
CA CYS A 114 12.91 -12.47 -6.04
C CYS A 114 12.88 -13.94 -6.49
N VAL A 115 11.70 -14.55 -6.62
CA VAL A 115 11.55 -15.92 -7.12
C VAL A 115 12.04 -16.03 -8.56
N THR A 116 11.73 -15.04 -9.41
CA THR A 116 12.23 -14.98 -10.80
C THR A 116 13.76 -14.90 -10.82
N LEU A 117 14.35 -14.03 -10.00
CA LEU A 117 15.81 -13.88 -9.90
C LEU A 117 16.48 -15.15 -9.38
N LEU A 118 15.91 -15.82 -8.38
CA LEU A 118 16.45 -17.08 -7.83
C LEU A 118 16.45 -18.23 -8.83
N ARG A 119 15.54 -18.20 -9.82
CA ARG A 119 15.50 -19.17 -10.93
C ARG A 119 16.60 -18.92 -11.96
N ILE A 120 16.96 -17.65 -12.21
CA ILE A 120 17.95 -17.25 -13.23
C ILE A 120 19.37 -17.21 -12.63
N ALA A 121 19.50 -16.89 -11.35
CA ALA A 121 20.78 -16.69 -10.69
C ALA A 121 21.57 -18.01 -10.55
N VAL A 122 22.67 -18.10 -11.29
CA VAL A 122 23.64 -19.20 -11.22
C VAL A 122 24.69 -18.97 -10.11
N ILE A 123 25.08 -17.70 -9.88
CA ILE A 123 26.11 -17.34 -8.91
C ILE A 123 25.54 -17.37 -7.49
N LYS A 124 26.24 -18.06 -6.58
CA LYS A 124 25.83 -18.23 -5.16
C LYS A 124 25.60 -16.89 -4.46
N THR A 125 26.46 -15.89 -4.69
CA THR A 125 26.34 -14.55 -4.12
C THR A 125 25.02 -13.87 -4.49
N HIS A 126 24.62 -13.92 -5.77
CA HIS A 126 23.34 -13.36 -6.20
C HIS A 126 22.16 -14.08 -5.53
N ARG A 127 22.21 -15.41 -5.39
CA ARG A 127 21.17 -16.17 -4.68
C ARG A 127 21.06 -15.77 -3.20
N ILE A 128 22.19 -15.60 -2.51
CA ILE A 128 22.22 -15.16 -1.11
C ILE A 128 21.60 -13.77 -0.98
N ILE A 129 22.03 -12.82 -1.81
CA ILE A 129 21.49 -11.45 -1.79
C ILE A 129 19.98 -11.48 -2.01
N THR A 130 19.48 -12.22 -3.00
CA THR A 130 18.03 -12.29 -3.27
C THR A 130 17.25 -12.90 -2.09
N TRP A 131 17.79 -13.92 -1.41
CA TRP A 131 17.15 -14.46 -0.20
C TRP A 131 17.14 -13.47 0.95
N VAL A 132 18.22 -12.71 1.15
CA VAL A 132 18.29 -11.65 2.16
C VAL A 132 17.27 -10.55 1.86
N THR A 133 17.19 -10.09 0.60
CA THR A 133 16.21 -9.07 0.18
C THR A 133 14.77 -9.54 0.37
N LEU A 134 14.47 -10.78 0.01
CA LEU A 134 13.14 -11.38 0.18
C LEU A 134 12.75 -11.47 1.65
N THR A 135 13.64 -12.03 2.47
CA THR A 135 13.38 -12.19 3.91
C THR A 135 13.24 -10.85 4.61
N ALA A 136 14.10 -9.87 4.31
CA ALA A 136 14.00 -8.51 4.83
C ALA A 136 12.67 -7.83 4.46
N SER A 137 12.21 -7.98 3.20
CA SER A 137 10.94 -7.42 2.73
C SER A 137 9.73 -8.05 3.42
N CYS A 138 9.76 -9.36 3.66
CA CYS A 138 8.70 -10.07 4.39
C CYS A 138 8.66 -9.64 5.86
N ILE A 139 9.81 -9.55 6.52
CA ILE A 139 9.91 -9.17 7.94
C ILE A 139 9.42 -7.73 8.14
N SER A 140 9.87 -6.78 7.32
CA SER A 140 9.44 -5.38 7.43
C SER A 140 7.93 -5.24 7.24
N THR A 141 7.36 -5.94 6.26
CA THR A 141 5.92 -5.95 5.99
C THR A 141 5.13 -6.53 7.16
N LEU A 142 5.59 -7.66 7.73
CA LEU A 142 4.95 -8.28 8.89
C LEU A 142 4.96 -7.35 10.11
N ILE A 143 6.10 -6.69 10.39
CA ILE A 143 6.21 -5.73 11.49
C ILE A 143 5.20 -4.58 11.30
N VAL A 144 5.08 -4.05 10.09
CA VAL A 144 4.14 -2.95 9.80
C VAL A 144 2.69 -3.40 9.94
N ILE A 145 2.32 -4.56 9.38
CA ILE A 145 0.95 -5.08 9.50
C ILE A 145 0.61 -5.33 10.98
N ILE A 146 1.44 -6.08 11.71
CA ILE A 146 1.22 -6.34 13.14
C ILE A 146 1.12 -5.03 13.91
N GLY A 147 2.01 -4.08 13.62
CA GLY A 147 1.99 -2.75 14.20
C GLY A 147 0.64 -2.07 13.99
N LEU A 148 0.15 -1.97 12.74
CA LEU A 148 -1.12 -1.32 12.41
C LEU A 148 -2.33 -1.91 13.12
N PHE A 149 -2.36 -3.23 13.31
CA PHE A 149 -3.43 -3.90 14.04
C PHE A 149 -3.27 -3.77 15.57
N ALA A 150 -2.03 -3.67 16.08
CA ALA A 150 -1.75 -3.58 17.51
C ALA A 150 -1.72 -2.15 18.06
N MET A 151 -1.64 -1.11 17.21
CA MET A 151 -1.51 0.29 17.63
C MET A 151 -2.67 0.79 18.49
N CYS A 152 -3.89 0.31 18.22
CA CYS A 152 -5.12 0.77 18.85
C CYS A 152 -5.91 -0.41 19.41
N ARG A 153 -6.53 -0.22 20.58
CA ARG A 153 -7.43 -1.21 21.19
C ARG A 153 -8.77 -0.56 21.53
N PRO A 154 -9.88 -0.99 20.89
CA PRO A 154 -9.99 -1.93 19.75
C PRO A 154 -9.45 -1.34 18.44
N VAL A 155 -9.25 -2.16 17.40
CA VAL A 155 -8.76 -1.72 16.07
C VAL A 155 -9.61 -0.59 15.48
N GLN A 156 -10.91 -0.56 15.79
CA GLN A 156 -11.83 0.48 15.39
C GLN A 156 -11.40 1.89 15.85
N ALA A 157 -10.65 1.96 16.96
CA ALA A 157 -10.14 3.22 17.48
C ALA A 157 -9.13 3.91 16.54
N ASN A 158 -8.65 3.20 15.52
CA ASN A 158 -7.75 3.76 14.51
C ASN A 158 -8.45 4.80 13.62
N TRP A 159 -9.75 4.68 13.39
CA TRP A 159 -10.53 5.69 12.65
C TRP A 159 -11.50 6.44 13.56
N ASP A 160 -12.12 5.77 14.52
CA ASP A 160 -13.02 6.37 15.50
C ASP A 160 -12.32 6.60 16.84
N LYS A 161 -11.86 7.83 17.08
CA LYS A 161 -11.14 8.18 18.32
C LYS A 161 -11.96 7.96 19.60
N SER A 162 -13.28 7.89 19.52
CA SER A 162 -14.13 7.69 20.71
C SER A 162 -14.20 6.22 21.15
N ALA A 163 -13.82 5.28 20.28
CA ALA A 163 -13.99 3.85 20.50
C ALA A 163 -12.93 3.22 21.41
N GLY A 164 -11.82 3.90 21.74
CA GLY A 164 -10.78 3.32 22.60
C GLY A 164 -9.49 4.11 22.70
N THR A 165 -8.41 3.41 23.05
CA THR A 165 -7.08 4.00 23.26
C THR A 165 -6.12 3.60 22.15
N CYS A 166 -5.28 4.54 21.76
CA CYS A 166 -4.29 4.38 20.69
C CYS A 166 -2.90 4.81 21.16
N SER A 167 -1.89 4.18 20.59
CA SER A 167 -0.50 4.59 20.70
C SER A 167 -0.29 5.99 20.10
N PRO A 168 0.76 6.72 20.53
CA PRO A 168 1.01 8.07 20.04
C PRO A 168 1.21 8.13 18.51
N PRO A 169 0.86 9.24 17.83
CA PRO A 169 0.95 9.38 16.38
C PRO A 169 2.36 9.19 15.81
N ILE A 170 3.39 9.28 16.65
CA ILE A 170 4.77 8.97 16.25
C ILE A 170 4.87 7.55 15.70
N VAL A 171 4.10 6.59 16.23
CA VAL A 171 4.29 5.18 15.88
C VAL A 171 3.80 4.88 14.47
N ILE A 172 2.66 5.44 14.03
CA ILE A 172 2.19 5.25 12.64
C ILE A 172 3.17 5.87 11.65
N THR A 173 3.73 7.03 11.98
CA THR A 173 4.77 7.70 11.18
C THR A 173 6.05 6.86 11.12
N SER A 174 6.49 6.28 12.24
CA SER A 174 7.65 5.38 12.29
C SER A 174 7.44 4.12 11.44
N LEU A 175 6.25 3.51 11.47
CA LEU A 175 5.93 2.37 10.60
C LEU A 175 5.99 2.74 9.11
N SER A 176 5.49 3.92 8.74
CA SER A 176 5.57 4.43 7.37
C SER A 176 7.01 4.72 6.93
N TYR A 177 7.86 5.20 7.83
CA TYR A 177 9.29 5.36 7.54
C TYR A 177 10.00 4.01 7.42
N LEU A 178 9.65 3.03 8.26
CA LEU A 178 10.21 1.67 8.17
C LEU A 178 9.89 1.02 6.83
N VAL A 179 8.64 1.12 6.33
CA VAL A 179 8.30 0.54 5.03
C VAL A 179 9.06 1.24 3.89
N SER A 180 9.20 2.57 3.97
CA SER A 180 9.92 3.36 2.96
C SER A 180 11.42 3.02 2.94
N ALA A 181 12.04 2.96 4.12
CA ALA A 181 13.45 2.60 4.26
C ALA A 181 13.72 1.15 3.82
N ALA A 182 12.83 0.22 4.21
CA ALA A 182 12.92 -1.16 3.78
C ALA A 182 12.79 -1.26 2.25
N ALA A 183 11.83 -0.55 1.63
CA ALA A 183 11.67 -0.53 0.18
C ALA A 183 12.95 -0.03 -0.53
N VAL A 184 13.49 1.11 -0.11
CA VAL A 184 14.74 1.68 -0.67
C VAL A 184 15.93 0.74 -0.50
N ALA A 185 16.07 0.08 0.65
CA ALA A 185 17.16 -0.85 0.89
C ALA A 185 17.06 -2.15 0.07
N THR A 186 15.89 -2.46 -0.46
CA THR A 186 15.58 -3.74 -1.11
C THR A 186 15.23 -3.61 -2.59
N ASP A 187 15.17 -2.41 -3.14
CA ASP A 187 15.05 -2.13 -4.58
C ASP A 187 16.44 -1.93 -5.20
#